data_AF-A0A3A9ZK63-F1
#
_entry.id   AF-A0A3A9ZK63-F1
#
_cell.length_a   1.000
_cell.length_b   1.000
_cell.length_c   1.000
_cell.angle_alpha   90.00
_cell.angle_beta   90.00
_cell.angle_gamma   90.00
#
_symmetry.space_group_name_H-M   'P 1'
#
loop_
_entity.id
_entity.type
_entity.pdbx_description
1 polymer ?
#
loop_
_entity_poly.entity_id
_entity_poly.type
_entity_poly.pdbx_seq_one_letter_code
_entity_poly.pdbx_strand_id
1 'polypeptide(L)'
;MVIMDTDLHYRRIAHPTGRIVTGRIVRLLEGYPREVRIGQPVLVAVLVTAGVAGLLVTVLRSVLSAGSGGARRRFKDLKKGPEYLVTPVRVRDTTGQLVEVELHGHLPQSALHPADHVQITVRRQRDDDLPPKIERIVNLTTGQLLTPRTATLWSHLGPPLLLQAVLGAILLAGVAACSALT
;
A
#
# COMPACT_ATOMS: atom_id res chain seq x y z
N MET A 1 -5.24 12.41 49.52
CA MET A 1 -4.05 12.81 48.76
C MET A 1 -3.50 11.56 48.09
N VAL A 2 -3.92 11.29 46.86
CA VAL A 2 -3.38 10.21 46.02
C VAL A 2 -2.88 10.90 44.75
N ILE A 3 -1.57 10.98 44.64
CA ILE A 3 -0.83 11.41 43.46
C ILE A 3 -0.77 10.20 42.54
N MET A 4 -1.24 10.31 41.29
CA MET A 4 -0.68 9.60 40.12
C MET A 4 -1.29 10.16 38.81
N ASP A 5 -1.09 11.46 38.56
CA ASP A 5 -1.08 12.00 37.20
C ASP A 5 0.31 11.73 36.60
N THR A 6 0.57 10.52 36.11
CA THR A 6 1.89 10.14 35.54
C THR A 6 1.81 9.67 34.09
N ASP A 7 0.77 10.05 33.35
CA ASP A 7 0.67 9.75 31.91
C ASP A 7 0.59 10.99 31.00
N LEU A 8 0.72 12.20 31.56
CA LEU A 8 0.62 13.46 30.80
C LEU A 8 1.95 13.95 30.19
N HIS A 9 2.99 13.12 30.16
CA HIS A 9 4.18 13.44 29.36
C HIS A 9 3.93 12.99 27.92
N TYR A 10 3.08 13.76 27.22
CA TYR A 10 3.05 13.80 25.76
C TYR A 10 4.39 14.36 25.29
N ARG A 11 5.44 13.53 25.37
CA ARG A 11 6.81 13.83 24.94
C ARG A 11 6.69 14.12 23.45
N ARG A 12 6.78 15.40 23.10
CA ARG A 12 6.64 15.95 21.75
C ARG A 12 7.27 14.99 20.74
N ILE A 13 6.42 14.32 19.96
CA ILE A 13 6.86 13.38 18.93
C ILE A 13 7.63 14.21 17.90
N ALA A 14 8.92 13.93 17.77
CA ALA A 14 9.78 14.64 16.84
C ALA A 14 9.65 13.99 15.46
N HIS A 15 9.44 14.81 14.43
CA HIS A 15 9.56 14.35 13.06
C HIS A 15 11.05 14.30 12.70
N PRO A 16 11.57 13.15 12.24
CA PRO A 16 12.97 13.05 11.92
C PRO A 16 13.25 13.87 10.66
N THR A 17 14.18 14.81 10.75
CA THR A 17 14.57 15.66 9.62
C THR A 17 15.50 14.95 8.65
N GLY A 18 16.27 13.97 9.15
CA GLY A 18 17.23 13.16 8.39
C GLY A 18 16.64 11.89 7.76
N ARG A 19 17.33 11.37 6.74
CA ARG A 19 16.94 10.15 6.02
C ARG A 19 17.19 8.86 6.80
N ILE A 20 18.13 8.90 7.75
CA ILE A 20 18.51 7.74 8.56
C ILE A 20 18.20 8.07 10.01
N VAL A 21 17.43 7.20 10.65
CA VAL A 21 17.09 7.26 12.07
C VAL A 21 17.70 6.04 12.74
N THR A 22 18.62 6.24 13.67
CA THR A 22 19.22 5.17 14.47
C THR A 22 18.72 5.29 15.90
N GLY A 23 18.26 4.18 16.48
CA GLY A 23 17.70 4.21 17.81
C GLY A 23 17.22 2.85 18.30
N ARG A 24 16.46 2.86 19.39
CA ARG A 24 15.81 1.68 19.97
C ARG A 24 14.32 1.70 19.70
N ILE A 25 13.76 0.56 19.32
CA ILE A 25 12.31 0.41 19.22
C ILE A 25 11.71 0.54 20.61
N VAL A 26 10.76 1.47 20.77
CA VAL A 26 9.99 1.61 22.01
C VAL A 26 8.76 0.72 21.94
N ARG A 27 7.99 0.86 20.86
CA ARG A 27 6.75 0.10 20.68
C ARG A 27 6.31 0.12 19.21
N LEU A 28 5.67 -0.98 18.79
CA LEU A 28 4.86 -1.03 17.57
C LEU A 28 3.40 -0.78 17.98
N LEU A 29 2.73 0.18 17.35
CA LEU A 29 1.33 0.48 17.60
C LEU A 29 0.43 -0.41 16.74
N GLU A 30 -0.87 -0.39 17.04
CA GLU A 30 -1.86 -1.11 16.24
C GLU A 30 -1.88 -0.57 14.80
N GLY A 31 -1.84 -1.49 13.84
CA GLY A 31 -1.85 -1.13 12.44
C GLY A 31 -3.23 -0.67 12.00
N TYR A 32 -3.31 0.43 11.27
CA TYR A 32 -4.56 0.93 10.71
C TYR A 32 -4.55 0.76 9.18
N PRO A 33 -5.71 0.47 8.54
CA PRO A 33 -5.80 0.42 7.09
C PRO A 33 -5.73 1.84 6.52
N ARG A 34 -4.85 2.05 5.53
CA ARG A 34 -4.82 3.29 4.75
C ARG A 34 -5.09 2.98 3.29
N GLU A 35 -5.96 3.76 2.67
CA GLU A 35 -6.28 3.62 1.25
C GLU A 35 -5.16 4.22 0.38
N VAL A 36 -4.65 3.46 -0.60
CA VAL A 36 -3.90 4.07 -1.69
C VAL A 36 -4.90 4.84 -2.57
N ARG A 37 -4.74 6.16 -2.66
CA ARG A 37 -5.46 6.95 -3.67
C ARG A 37 -4.99 6.53 -5.06
N ILE A 38 -5.69 5.59 -5.69
CA ILE A 38 -5.56 5.36 -7.13
C ILE A 38 -6.12 6.60 -7.80
N GLY A 39 -5.34 7.24 -8.67
CA GLY A 39 -5.84 8.33 -9.49
C GLY A 39 -7.07 7.87 -10.25
N GLN A 40 -8.21 8.53 -10.00
CA GLN A 40 -9.48 8.29 -10.68
C GLN A 40 -9.35 8.09 -12.21
N PRO A 41 -8.51 8.84 -12.96
CA PRO A 41 -8.33 8.59 -14.40
C PRO A 41 -7.74 7.20 -14.73
N VAL A 42 -6.81 6.69 -13.92
CA VAL A 42 -6.21 5.36 -14.11
C VAL A 42 -7.25 4.27 -13.88
N LEU A 43 -8.05 4.41 -12.82
CA LEU A 43 -9.12 3.47 -12.52
C LEU A 43 -10.17 3.44 -13.63
N VAL A 44 -10.56 4.61 -14.15
CA VAL A 44 -11.50 4.74 -15.28
C VAL A 44 -10.93 4.08 -16.53
N ALA A 45 -9.66 4.33 -16.87
CA ALA A 45 -9.03 3.73 -18.05
C ALA A 45 -8.99 2.19 -17.97
N VAL A 46 -8.62 1.63 -16.81
CA VAL A 46 -8.59 0.18 -16.59
C VAL A 46 -9.99 -0.42 -16.64
N LEU A 47 -10.99 0.22 -16.04
CA LEU A 47 -12.37 -0.25 -16.05
C LEU A 47 -12.99 -0.21 -17.45
N VAL A 48 -12.76 0.86 -18.21
CA VAL A 48 -13.27 1.00 -19.58
C VAL A 48 -12.66 -0.07 -20.48
N THR A 49 -11.33 -0.23 -20.46
CA THR A 49 -10.65 -1.23 -21.27
C THR A 49 -11.03 -2.66 -20.87
N ALA A 50 -11.05 -2.98 -19.58
CA ALA A 50 -11.50 -4.29 -19.12
C ALA A 50 -12.99 -4.55 -19.43
N GLY A 51 -13.83 -3.53 -19.41
CA GLY A 51 -15.25 -3.60 -19.78
C GLY A 51 -15.45 -3.96 -21.25
N VAL A 52 -14.65 -3.39 -22.16
CA VAL A 52 -14.67 -3.71 -23.59
C VAL A 52 -14.29 -5.18 -23.83
N ALA A 53 -13.22 -5.66 -23.20
CA ALA A 53 -12.82 -7.07 -23.29
C ALA A 53 -13.89 -8.01 -22.70
N GLY A 54 -14.49 -7.64 -21.56
CA GLY A 54 -15.56 -8.40 -20.92
C GLY A 54 -16.81 -8.50 -21.79
N LEU A 55 -17.21 -7.40 -22.43
CA LEU A 55 -18.32 -7.37 -23.40
C LEU A 55 -18.06 -8.33 -24.57
N LEU A 56 -16.84 -8.31 -25.11
CA LEU A 56 -16.46 -9.16 -26.22
C LEU A 56 -16.49 -10.65 -25.84
N VAL A 57 -16.01 -11.01 -24.64
CA VAL A 57 -16.11 -12.37 -24.10
C VAL A 57 -17.57 -12.77 -23.87
N THR A 58 -18.44 -11.87 -23.38
CA THR A 58 -19.87 -12.17 -23.21
C THR A 58 -20.58 -12.36 -24.54
N VAL A 59 -20.24 -11.56 -25.57
CA VAL A 59 -20.77 -11.72 -26.93
C VAL A 59 -20.29 -13.06 -27.50
N LEU A 60 -18.99 -13.36 -27.43
CA LEU A 60 -18.44 -14.64 -27.88
C LEU A 60 -19.12 -15.83 -27.18
N ARG A 61 -19.33 -15.75 -25.86
CA ARG A 61 -20.03 -16.79 -25.08
C ARG A 61 -21.51 -16.91 -25.43
N SER A 62 -22.19 -15.80 -25.73
CA SER A 62 -23.59 -15.79 -26.17
C SER A 62 -23.75 -16.40 -27.57
N VAL A 63 -22.74 -16.29 -28.43
CA VAL A 63 -22.71 -16.91 -29.76
C VAL A 63 -22.31 -18.39 -29.69
N LEU A 64 -21.48 -18.78 -28.70
CA LEU A 64 -20.95 -20.15 -28.56
C LEU A 64 -21.80 -21.07 -27.65
N SER A 65 -22.99 -20.65 -27.20
CA SER A 65 -23.93 -21.47 -26.40
C SER A 65 -23.31 -22.22 -25.20
N ALA A 66 -22.28 -21.64 -24.57
CA ALA A 66 -21.61 -22.25 -23.42
C ALA A 66 -22.03 -21.54 -22.13
N GLY A 67 -23.02 -22.10 -21.43
CA GLY A 67 -23.40 -21.68 -20.09
C GLY A 67 -22.29 -21.98 -19.08
N SER A 68 -21.79 -20.96 -18.38
CA SER A 68 -21.39 -21.07 -16.97
C SER A 68 -21.10 -19.69 -16.38
N GLY A 69 -21.64 -19.45 -15.18
CA GLY A 69 -21.58 -18.19 -14.46
C GLY A 69 -20.16 -17.81 -14.04
N GLY A 70 -19.65 -16.72 -14.61
CA GLY A 70 -18.52 -15.99 -14.05
C GLY A 70 -19.04 -15.02 -13.00
N ALA A 71 -18.65 -15.20 -11.75
CA ALA A 71 -19.04 -14.32 -10.64
C ALA A 71 -18.72 -12.85 -10.97
N ARG A 72 -19.76 -12.03 -11.15
CA ARG A 72 -19.67 -10.57 -11.25
C ARG A 72 -19.06 -10.03 -9.94
N ARG A 73 -17.76 -9.74 -9.91
CA ARG A 73 -17.20 -8.86 -8.87
C ARG A 73 -17.88 -7.49 -9.00
N ARG A 74 -18.54 -7.02 -7.93
CA ARG A 74 -19.36 -5.82 -7.98
C ARG A 74 -18.46 -4.59 -8.08
N PHE A 75 -18.90 -3.59 -8.83
CA PHE A 75 -18.27 -2.27 -8.98
C PHE A 75 -17.95 -1.59 -7.63
N LYS A 76 -18.73 -1.92 -6.58
CA LYS A 76 -18.50 -1.47 -5.19
C LYS A 76 -17.21 -2.03 -4.58
N ASP A 77 -16.79 -3.24 -4.96
CA ASP A 77 -15.58 -3.89 -4.43
C ASP A 77 -14.31 -3.34 -5.10
N LEU A 78 -14.43 -2.84 -6.34
CA LEU A 78 -13.34 -2.21 -7.09
C LEU A 78 -13.14 -0.72 -6.79
N LYS A 79 -14.14 -0.08 -6.18
CA LYS A 79 -14.08 1.34 -5.80
C LYS A 79 -13.32 1.55 -4.48
N LYS A 80 -13.22 0.52 -3.65
CA LYS A 80 -12.28 0.52 -2.52
C LYS A 80 -10.87 0.36 -3.08
N GLY A 81 -10.06 1.40 -2.92
CA GLY A 81 -8.64 1.35 -3.24
C GLY A 81 -7.96 0.22 -2.46
N PRO A 82 -6.73 -0.18 -2.84
CA PRO A 82 -5.94 -1.11 -2.04
C PRO A 82 -5.79 -0.53 -0.65
N GLU A 83 -6.40 -1.18 0.33
CA GLU A 83 -6.12 -0.94 1.74
C GLU A 83 -4.78 -1.62 2.01
N TYR A 84 -3.78 -0.85 2.41
CA TYR A 84 -2.54 -1.39 2.94
C TYR A 84 -2.46 -1.10 4.42
N LEU A 85 -1.94 -2.08 5.17
CA LEU A 85 -1.72 -1.93 6.59
C LEU A 85 -0.58 -0.93 6.81
N VAL A 86 -0.84 0.09 7.62
CA VAL A 86 0.17 1.02 8.11
C VAL A 86 0.32 0.78 9.61
N THR A 87 1.52 0.43 10.03
CA THR A 87 1.85 0.21 11.43
C THR A 87 2.75 1.34 11.92
N PRO A 88 2.27 2.22 12.82
CA PRO A 88 3.13 3.23 13.43
C PRO A 88 4.16 2.58 14.33
N VAL A 89 5.42 2.98 14.19
CA VAL A 89 6.54 2.49 15.01
C VAL A 89 7.16 3.68 15.72
N ARG A 90 7.24 3.57 17.05
CA ARG A 90 7.90 4.55 17.89
C ARG A 90 9.32 4.12 18.20
N VAL A 91 10.25 4.99 17.89
CA VAL A 91 11.69 4.76 18.03
C VAL A 91 12.24 5.85 18.93
N ARG A 92 13.06 5.46 19.90
CA ARG A 92 13.84 6.41 20.68
C ARG A 92 15.20 6.55 20.04
N ASP A 93 15.50 7.72 19.51
CA ASP A 93 16.76 7.98 18.85
C ASP A 93 17.94 8.01 19.84
N THR A 94 19.16 8.18 19.31
CA THR A 94 20.38 8.29 20.12
C THR A 94 20.43 9.54 20.99
N THR A 95 19.64 10.57 20.68
CA THR A 95 19.50 11.80 21.48
C THR A 95 18.42 11.68 22.58
N GLY A 96 17.77 10.52 22.66
CA GLY A 96 16.69 10.23 23.61
C GLY A 96 15.33 10.78 23.19
N GLN A 97 15.20 11.37 22.00
CA GLN A 97 13.93 11.86 21.45
C GLN A 97 13.07 10.70 20.96
N LEU A 98 11.76 10.86 21.12
CA LEU A 98 10.79 9.90 20.60
C LEU A 98 10.39 10.32 19.19
N VAL A 99 10.67 9.46 18.23
CA VAL A 99 10.43 9.65 16.81
C VAL A 99 9.39 8.64 16.37
N GLU A 100 8.37 9.10 15.64
CA GLU A 100 7.36 8.23 15.04
C GLU A 100 7.63 8.07 13.55
N VAL A 101 7.58 6.82 13.08
CA VAL A 101 7.79 6.44 11.68
C VAL A 101 6.74 5.42 11.27
N GLU A 102 6.33 5.44 10.01
CA GLU A 102 5.28 4.54 9.52
C GLU A 102 5.89 3.34 8.78
N LEU A 103 5.60 2.13 9.28
CA LEU A 103 5.85 0.89 8.56
C LEU A 103 4.69 0.64 7.60
N HIS A 104 4.95 0.66 6.30
CA HIS A 104 3.92 0.39 5.29
C HIS A 104 4.04 -1.05 4.80
N GLY A 105 2.92 -1.76 4.82
CA GLY A 105 2.84 -3.14 4.35
C GLY A 105 3.10 -4.15 5.46
N HIS A 106 3.54 -5.35 5.08
CA HIS A 106 3.70 -6.44 6.02
C HIS A 106 5.18 -6.64 6.39
N LEU A 107 5.41 -6.89 7.68
CA LEU A 107 6.69 -7.30 8.24
C LEU A 107 6.43 -8.52 9.14
N PRO A 108 7.33 -9.53 9.15
CA PRO A 108 7.19 -10.65 10.07
C PRO A 108 7.13 -10.15 11.52
N GLN A 109 6.15 -10.60 12.30
CA GLN A 109 5.95 -10.14 13.69
C GLN A 109 7.14 -10.48 14.61
N SER A 110 7.90 -11.51 14.27
CA SER A 110 9.12 -11.92 14.99
C SER A 110 10.37 -11.13 14.59
N ALA A 111 10.29 -10.23 13.61
CA ALA A 111 11.47 -9.55 13.08
C ALA A 111 11.87 -8.31 13.89
N LEU A 112 10.94 -7.72 14.65
CA LEU A 112 11.17 -6.53 15.46
C LEU A 112 10.56 -6.68 16.84
N HIS A 113 11.39 -6.56 17.86
CA HIS A 113 10.96 -6.56 19.25
C HIS A 113 11.16 -5.19 19.91
N PRO A 114 10.35 -4.86 20.92
CA PRO A 114 10.65 -3.72 21.80
C PRO A 114 12.07 -3.84 22.36
N ALA A 115 12.75 -2.70 22.49
CA ALA A 115 14.16 -2.55 22.88
C ALA A 115 15.21 -2.96 21.82
N ASP A 116 14.83 -3.48 20.65
CA ASP A 116 15.78 -3.74 19.57
C ASP A 116 16.46 -2.46 19.11
N HIS A 117 17.78 -2.53 18.91
CA HIS A 117 18.54 -1.47 18.27
C HIS A 117 18.40 -1.59 16.76
N VAL A 118 17.95 -0.51 16.14
CA VAL A 118 17.64 -0.48 14.72
C VAL A 118 18.21 0.76 14.06
N GLN A 119 18.61 0.59 12.80
CA GLN A 119 18.89 1.68 11.89
C GLN A 119 17.81 1.66 10.79
N ILE A 120 17.04 2.72 10.74
CA ILE A 120 15.87 2.85 9.86
C ILE A 120 16.20 3.88 8.80
N THR A 121 16.04 3.49 7.53
CA THR A 121 16.03 4.43 6.42
C THR A 121 14.58 4.85 6.18
N VAL A 122 14.33 6.15 6.25
CA VAL A 122 13.01 6.75 6.08
C VAL A 122 12.93 7.58 4.81
N ARG A 123 11.72 7.72 4.29
CA ARG A 123 11.38 8.58 3.15
C ARG A 123 10.19 9.46 3.51
N ARG A 124 10.31 10.75 3.20
CA ARG A 124 9.20 11.71 3.35
C ARG A 124 8.03 11.31 2.45
N GLN A 125 6.83 11.45 2.97
CA GLN A 125 5.61 11.22 2.22
C GLN A 125 5.25 12.49 1.43
N ARG A 126 4.27 12.38 0.53
CA ARG A 126 3.76 13.55 -0.23
C ARG A 126 3.06 14.56 0.67
N ASP A 127 2.52 14.08 1.78
CA ASP A 127 1.89 14.88 2.83
C ASP A 127 2.93 15.09 3.94
N ASP A 128 3.26 16.35 4.21
CA ASP A 128 4.29 16.74 5.18
C ASP A 128 3.81 16.63 6.63
N ASP A 129 2.49 16.58 6.85
CA ASP A 129 1.90 16.39 8.18
C ASP A 129 1.95 14.91 8.63
N LEU A 130 2.30 14.00 7.72
CA LEU A 130 2.39 12.58 8.00
C LEU A 130 3.80 12.15 8.44
N PRO A 131 3.91 11.24 9.42
CA PRO A 131 5.21 10.70 9.82
C PRO A 131 5.89 10.00 8.63
N PRO A 132 7.22 10.05 8.51
CA PRO A 132 7.88 9.53 7.34
C PRO A 132 7.79 8.01 7.25
N LYS A 133 7.75 7.52 6.02
CA LYS A 133 7.62 6.09 5.70
C LYS A 133 8.96 5.38 5.86
N ILE A 134 8.94 4.18 6.43
CA ILE A 134 10.10 3.29 6.47
C ILE A 134 10.34 2.63 5.11
N GLU A 135 11.54 2.76 4.57
CA GLU A 135 11.99 2.05 3.36
C GLU A 135 12.77 0.78 3.70
N ARG A 136 13.60 0.84 4.74
CA ARG A 136 14.54 -0.22 5.10
C ARG A 136 14.82 -0.16 6.59
N ILE A 137 14.89 -1.32 7.23
CA ILE A 137 15.26 -1.46 8.63
C ILE A 137 16.42 -2.43 8.73
N VAL A 138 17.51 -2.02 9.36
CA VAL A 138 18.59 -2.89 9.77
C VAL A 138 18.43 -3.09 11.26
N ASN A 139 18.11 -4.32 11.69
CA ASN A 139 18.11 -4.67 13.09
C ASN A 139 19.56 -4.93 13.51
N LEU A 140 20.14 -4.00 14.25
CA LEU A 140 21.52 -4.06 14.72
C LEU A 140 21.66 -5.07 15.88
N THR A 141 20.57 -5.40 16.59
CA THR A 141 20.58 -6.46 17.61
C THR A 141 20.70 -7.83 16.96
N THR A 142 19.92 -8.11 15.92
CA THR A 142 19.86 -9.45 15.29
C THR A 142 20.73 -9.57 14.03
N GLY A 143 21.29 -8.46 13.54
CA GLY A 143 22.00 -8.39 12.26
C GLY A 143 21.10 -8.52 11.03
N GLN A 144 19.77 -8.61 11.21
CA GLN A 144 18.84 -8.86 10.12
C GLN A 144 18.54 -7.59 9.33
N LEU A 145 18.48 -7.76 8.02
CA LEU A 145 17.98 -6.75 7.11
C LEU A 145 16.52 -6.99 6.78
N LEU A 146 15.69 -5.98 7.04
CA LEU A 146 14.25 -6.03 6.86
C LEU A 146 13.81 -4.95 5.87
N THR A 147 13.14 -5.37 4.81
CA THR A 147 12.56 -4.47 3.80
C THR A 147 11.04 -4.63 3.83
N PRO A 148 10.29 -3.64 4.35
CA PRO A 148 8.83 -3.68 4.34
C PRO A 148 8.32 -3.78 2.91
N ARG A 149 7.46 -4.75 2.62
CA ARG A 149 6.86 -4.89 1.29
C ARG A 149 5.46 -4.31 1.30
N THR A 150 5.24 -3.27 0.52
CA THR A 150 3.91 -2.72 0.27
C THR A 150 3.19 -3.53 -0.80
N ALA A 151 1.91 -3.82 -0.59
CA ALA A 151 1.05 -4.36 -1.64
C ALA A 151 1.00 -3.36 -2.81
N THR A 152 1.28 -3.84 -4.01
CA THR A 152 1.23 -3.01 -5.23
C THR A 152 -0.17 -3.04 -5.82
N LEU A 153 -0.50 -2.09 -6.70
CA LEU A 153 -1.74 -2.11 -7.48
C LEU A 153 -1.95 -3.43 -8.23
N TRP A 154 -0.85 -4.09 -8.60
CA TRP A 154 -0.82 -5.43 -9.18
C TRP A 154 -1.41 -6.49 -8.25
N SER A 155 -1.03 -6.47 -6.97
CA SER A 155 -1.57 -7.37 -5.95
C SER A 155 -3.05 -7.11 -5.66
N HIS A 156 -3.51 -5.86 -5.84
CA HIS A 156 -4.91 -5.46 -5.59
C HIS A 156 -5.85 -5.75 -6.75
N LEU A 157 -5.48 -5.35 -7.96
CA LEU A 157 -6.28 -5.57 -9.17
C LEU A 157 -6.30 -7.06 -9.57
N GLY A 158 -5.21 -7.77 -9.28
CA GLY A 158 -5.05 -9.17 -9.62
C GLY A 158 -4.69 -9.38 -11.10
N PRO A 159 -3.94 -10.44 -11.42
CA PRO A 159 -3.53 -10.75 -12.80
C PRO A 159 -4.69 -10.79 -13.82
N PRO A 160 -5.90 -11.30 -13.50
CA PRO A 160 -6.99 -11.40 -14.46
C PRO A 160 -7.52 -10.04 -14.96
N LEU A 161 -7.68 -9.06 -14.08
CA LEU A 161 -8.20 -7.74 -14.47
C LEU A 161 -7.20 -6.96 -15.32
N LEU A 162 -5.91 -7.08 -15.03
CA LEU A 162 -4.87 -6.47 -15.86
C LEU A 162 -4.84 -7.09 -17.26
N LEU A 163 -4.97 -8.41 -17.36
CA LEU A 163 -5.01 -9.09 -18.65
C LEU A 163 -6.24 -8.68 -19.47
N GLN A 164 -7.40 -8.53 -18.83
CA GLN A 164 -8.60 -7.99 -19.48
C GLN A 164 -8.42 -6.55 -19.96
N ALA A 165 -7.78 -5.69 -19.16
CA ALA A 165 -7.51 -4.31 -19.54
C ALA A 165 -6.55 -4.21 -20.73
N VAL A 166 -5.47 -5.01 -20.76
CA VAL A 166 -4.52 -5.07 -21.89
C VAL A 166 -5.23 -5.52 -23.17
N LEU A 167 -6.02 -6.60 -23.09
CA LEU A 167 -6.77 -7.10 -24.24
C LEU A 167 -7.76 -6.06 -24.78
N GLY A 168 -8.48 -5.38 -23.89
CA GLY A 168 -9.41 -4.32 -24.30
C GLY A 168 -8.73 -3.11 -24.91
N ALA A 169 -7.55 -2.72 -24.41
CA ALA A 169 -6.76 -1.63 -24.96
C ALA A 169 -6.25 -1.94 -26.37
N ILE A 170 -5.74 -3.17 -26.60
CA ILE A 170 -5.31 -3.63 -27.93
C ILE A 170 -6.48 -3.56 -28.92
N LEU A 171 -7.66 -3.97 -28.48
CA LEU A 171 -8.85 -4.01 -29.32
C LEU A 171 -9.33 -2.61 -29.71
N LEU A 172 -9.38 -1.67 -28.75
CA LEU A 172 -9.71 -0.27 -29.01
C LEU A 172 -8.69 0.38 -29.95
N ALA A 173 -7.39 0.11 -29.76
CA ALA A 173 -6.35 0.62 -30.63
C ALA A 173 -6.50 0.07 -32.06
N GLY A 174 -6.80 -1.21 -32.21
CA GLY A 174 -7.08 -1.83 -33.51
C GLY A 174 -8.28 -1.21 -34.22
N VAL A 175 -9.41 -1.03 -33.51
CA VAL A 175 -10.59 -0.38 -34.08
C VAL A 175 -10.28 1.06 -34.49
N ALA A 176 -9.66 1.85 -33.62
CA ALA A 176 -9.31 3.24 -33.93
C ALA A 176 -8.36 3.35 -35.13
N ALA A 177 -7.37 2.46 -35.25
CA ALA A 177 -6.49 2.41 -36.40
C ALA A 177 -7.24 2.07 -37.69
N CYS A 178 -8.12 1.06 -37.67
CA CYS A 178 -8.95 0.71 -38.82
C CYS A 178 -9.88 1.88 -39.21
N SER A 179 -10.52 2.53 -38.25
CA SER A 179 -11.41 3.68 -38.51
C SER A 179 -10.68 4.92 -39.02
N ALA A 180 -9.39 5.09 -38.69
CA ALA A 180 -8.59 6.20 -39.21
C ALA A 180 -8.02 5.93 -40.61
N LEU A 181 -8.00 4.66 -41.03
CA LEU A 181 -7.50 4.22 -42.34
C LEU A 181 -8.61 4.02 -43.38
N THR A 182 -9.88 4.07 -42.98
CA THR A 182 -11.09 4.03 -43.83
C THR A 182 -11.67 5.41 -44.02
#